data_AF-K6TJA8-F1
#
_entry.id   AF-K6TJA8-F1
#
_cell.length_a   1.000
_cell.length_b   1.000
_cell.length_c   1.000
_cell.angle_alpha   90.00
_cell.angle_beta   90.00
_cell.angle_gamma   90.00
#
_symmetry.space_group_name_H-M   'P 1'
#
loop_
_entity.id
_entity.type
_entity.pdbx_description
1 polymer ?
#
loop_
_entity_poly.entity_id
_entity_poly.type
_entity_poly.pdbx_seq_one_letter_code
_entity_poly.pdbx_strand_id
1 'polypeptide(L)' 'MYQIGEALIGNGNEIAHIDLVIGDKNGPVGAAFVNNMSNLSLG' A
#
# COMPACT_ATOMS: atom_id res chain seq x y z
N MET A 1 -9.92 -11.82 -5.40
CA MET A 1 -8.71 -12.30 -4.68
C MET A 1 -7.73 -11.14 -4.66
N TYR A 2 -6.85 -11.01 -3.66
CA TYR A 2 -5.82 -9.95 -3.65
C TYR A 2 -4.44 -10.56 -3.45
N GLN A 3 -3.42 -9.82 -3.87
CA GLN A 3 -2.02 -10.18 -3.77
C GLN A 3 -1.33 -9.20 -2.81
N ILE A 4 -0.30 -9.70 -2.13
CA ILE A 4 0.57 -8.94 -1.26
C ILE A 4 1.97 -9.10 -1.81
N GLY A 5 2.71 -8.01 -1.89
CA GLY A 5 4.11 -7.99 -2.29
C GLY A 5 4.90 -6.98 -1.47
N GLU A 6 6.21 -7.17 -1.46
CA GLU A 6 7.16 -6.29 -0.78
C GLU A 6 8.42 -6.14 -1.65
N ALA A 7 9.12 -5.02 -1.50
CA ALA A 7 10.40 -4.80 -2.13
C ALA A 7 11.29 -3.87 -1.29
N LEU A 8 12.57 -4.24 -1.15
CA LEU A 8 13.61 -3.44 -0.53
C LEU A 8 14.71 -3.17 -1.56
N ILE A 9 14.88 -1.91 -1.96
CA ILE A 9 15.79 -1.52 -3.05
C ILE A 9 16.58 -0.27 -2.65
N GLY A 10 17.85 -0.23 -3.08
CA GLY A 10 18.77 0.87 -2.78
C GLY A 10 19.71 0.55 -1.63
N ASN A 11 20.45 1.56 -1.18
CA ASN A 11 21.46 1.46 -0.12
C ASN A 11 21.62 2.83 0.57
N GLY A 12 22.27 2.85 1.74
CA GLY A 12 22.54 4.09 2.47
C GLY A 12 21.28 4.67 3.13
N ASN A 13 21.22 6.00 3.24
CA ASN A 13 20.10 6.70 3.87
C ASN A 13 18.86 6.74 2.98
N GLU A 14 19.02 6.44 1.70
CA GLU A 14 17.98 6.49 0.67
C GLU A 14 17.43 5.10 0.31
N ILE A 15 17.70 4.08 1.13
CA ILE A 15 17.08 2.76 0.95
C ILE A 15 15.56 2.88 1.07
N ALA A 16 14.84 2.32 0.10
CA ALA A 16 13.39 2.36 0.05
C ALA A 16 12.81 0.98 0.37
N HIS A 17 11.88 0.94 1.31
CA HIS A 17 11.08 -0.23 1.63
C HIS A 17 9.61 0.04 1.27
N ILE A 18 9.07 -0.78 0.37
CA ILE A 18 7.68 -0.66 -0.09
C ILE A 18 6.92 -1.92 0.29
N ASP A 19 5.87 -1.73 1.08
CA ASP A 19 4.80 -2.70 1.28
C ASP A 19 3.67 -2.42 0.29
N LEU A 20 3.19 -3.45 -0.41
CA LEU A 20 2.24 -3.31 -1.49
C LEU A 20 1.12 -4.35 -1.44
N VAL A 21 -0.11 -3.89 -1.67
CA VAL A 21 -1.29 -4.75 -1.80
C VAL A 21 -2.01 -4.39 -3.09
N ILE A 22 -2.30 -5.38 -3.93
CA ILE A 22 -3.04 -5.21 -5.20
C ILE A 22 -4.26 -6.13 -5.21
N GLY A 23 -5.41 -5.60 -5.63
CA GLY A 23 -6.62 -6.39 -5.78
C GLY A 23 -7.69 -5.70 -6.61
N ASP A 24 -8.80 -6.39 -6.84
CA ASP A 24 -9.92 -5.90 -7.64
C ASP A 24 -10.56 -4.64 -7.03
N LYS A 25 -11.05 -3.75 -7.91
CA LYS A 25 -11.75 -2.50 -7.56
C LYS A 25 -12.94 -2.73 -6.63
N ASN A 26 -13.71 -3.79 -6.87
CA ASN A 26 -14.90 -4.13 -6.07
C ASN A 26 -14.57 -5.11 -4.93
N GLY A 27 -13.29 -5.38 -4.68
CA GLY A 27 -12.81 -6.26 -3.64
C GLY A 27 -12.33 -5.51 -2.39
N PRO A 28 -11.76 -6.24 -1.41
CA PRO A 28 -11.29 -5.68 -0.14
C PRO A 28 -10.28 -4.54 -0.31
N VAL A 29 -9.41 -4.61 -1.33
CA VAL A 29 -8.40 -3.58 -1.62
C VAL A 29 -9.04 -2.28 -2.07
N GLY A 30 -10.04 -2.33 -2.96
CA GLY A 30 -10.77 -1.14 -3.38
C GLY A 30 -11.55 -0.48 -2.24
N ALA A 31 -12.18 -1.28 -1.38
CA ALA A 31 -12.84 -0.77 -0.18
C ALA A 31 -11.84 -0.09 0.78
N ALA A 32 -10.70 -0.73 1.05
CA ALA A 32 -9.66 -0.15 1.89
C ALA A 32 -9.07 1.15 1.31
N PHE A 33 -8.85 1.20 -0.01
CA PHE A 33 -8.34 2.38 -0.70
C PHE A 33 -9.27 3.59 -0.50
N VAL A 34 -10.57 3.45 -0.80
CA VAL A 34 -11.52 4.57 -0.66
C VAL A 34 -11.72 4.97 0.80
N ASN A 35 -11.81 4.00 1.72
CA ASN A 35 -11.97 4.28 3.15
C ASN A 35 -10.80 5.10 3.71
N ASN A 36 -9.55 4.75 3.37
CA ASN A 36 -8.39 5.46 3.89
C ASN A 36 -8.12 6.79 3.18
N MET A 37 -8.56 6.94 1.91
CA MET A 37 -8.42 8.19 1.17
C MET A 37 -9.10 9.38 1.87
N SER A 38 -10.14 9.14 2.67
CA SER A 38 -10.83 10.16 3.47
C SER A 38 -10.43 10.22 4.95
N ASN A 39 -9.60 9.29 5.45
CA ASN A 39 -9.24 9.18 6.86
C ASN A 39 -7.76 9.56 7.08
N LEU A 40 -7.49 10.86 7.11
CA LEU A 40 -6.13 11.40 7.29
C LEU A 40 -5.75 11.51 8.78
N SER A 41 -4.50 11.21 9.11
CA SER A 41 -3.91 11.46 10.44
C SER A 41 -3.04 12.71 10.44
N LEU A 42 -2.76 13.25 11.62
CA LEU A 42 -1.64 14.18 11.82
C LEU A 42 -0.36 13.37 11.65
N GLY A 43 0.29 13.54 10.49
CA GLY A 43 1.47 12.77 10.06
C GLY A 43 2.67 12.91 10.99
#